data_AF-A0A6H5HB50-F1
#
_entry.id   AF-A0A6H5HB50-F1
#
_cell.length_a   1.000
_cell.length_b   1.000
_cell.length_c   1.000
_cell.angle_alpha   90.00
_cell.angle_beta   90.00
_cell.angle_gamma   90.00
#
_symmetry.space_group_name_H-M   'P 1'
#
loop_
_entity.id
_entity.type
_entity.pdbx_description
1 polymer ?
#
loop_
_entity_poly.entity_id
_entity_poly.type
_entity_poly.pdbx_seq_one_letter_code
_entity_poly.pdbx_strand_id
1 'polypeptide(L)' 'EDGEKFPRNADGKIMYSDADYVDSWKEMEVAVRDGRIRSIGLSNFNKDQINRVIGNSDIKPAVLQVSCLLFAKNFELP' A
#
# COMPACT_ATOMS: atom_id res chain seq x y z
N GLU A 1 6.95 24.85 -1.20
CA GLU A 1 6.79 23.61 -1.99
C GLU A 1 8.09 23.26 -2.73
N ASP A 2 9.24 23.24 -2.06
CA ASP A 2 10.54 23.09 -2.76
C ASP A 2 11.44 22.07 -2.04
N GLY A 3 10.89 20.87 -1.82
CA GLY A 3 11.64 19.72 -1.33
C GLY A 3 11.73 18.66 -2.42
N GLU A 4 12.88 17.98 -2.52
CA GLU A 4 13.02 16.79 -3.37
C GLU A 4 11.93 15.78 -3.02
N LYS A 5 11.00 15.53 -3.96
CA LYS A 5 9.85 14.63 -3.78
C LYS A 5 10.26 13.16 -3.67
N PHE A 6 11.50 12.83 -4.06
CA PHE A 6 12.05 11.48 -4.08
C PHE A 6 13.46 11.50 -3.50
N PRO A 7 13.62 11.29 -2.18
CA PRO A 7 14.92 11.41 -1.51
C PRO A 7 15.92 10.42 -2.09
N ARG A 8 17.15 10.90 -2.34
CA ARG A 8 18.24 10.10 -2.92
C ARG A 8 19.51 10.14 -2.07
N ASN A 9 20.23 9.04 -2.02
CA ASN A 9 21.56 8.99 -1.42
C ASN A 9 22.61 9.66 -2.32
N ALA A 10 23.86 9.75 -1.84
CA ALA A 10 24.96 10.33 -2.58
C ALA A 10 25.22 9.66 -3.95
N ASP A 11 24.85 8.38 -4.09
CA ASP A 11 24.97 7.61 -5.34
C ASP A 11 23.78 7.82 -6.30
N GLY A 12 22.82 8.69 -5.94
CA GLY A 12 21.60 8.94 -6.71
C GLY A 12 20.53 7.86 -6.60
N LYS A 13 20.68 6.86 -5.70
CA LYS A 13 19.69 5.82 -5.44
C LYS A 13 18.59 6.32 -4.52
N ILE A 14 17.35 5.87 -4.73
CA ILE A 14 16.22 6.17 -3.84
C ILE A 14 16.51 5.67 -2.43
N MET A 15 16.29 6.54 -1.44
CA MET A 15 16.30 6.15 -0.04
C MET A 15 14.94 5.58 0.34
N TYR A 16 14.93 4.37 0.90
CA TYR A 16 13.73 3.71 1.42
C TYR A 16 13.69 3.82 2.94
N SER A 17 12.47 3.72 3.50
CA SER A 17 12.26 3.60 4.94
C SER A 17 12.13 2.12 5.32
N ASP A 18 12.57 1.75 6.52
CA ASP A 18 12.36 0.42 7.10
C ASP A 18 10.95 0.25 7.73
N ALA A 19 9.99 1.11 7.33
CA ALA A 19 8.66 1.10 7.90
C ALA A 19 7.85 -0.10 7.37
N ASP A 20 7.14 -0.78 8.28
CA ASP A 20 6.27 -1.88 7.90
C ASP A 20 4.94 -1.35 7.34
N TYR A 21 4.54 -1.88 6.18
CA TYR A 21 3.25 -1.56 5.58
C TYR A 21 2.05 -2.03 6.42
N VAL A 22 2.22 -3.01 7.31
CA VAL A 22 1.16 -3.43 8.25
C VAL A 22 0.92 -2.37 9.33
N ASP A 23 1.97 -1.72 9.83
CA ASP A 23 1.81 -0.61 10.78
C ASP A 23 1.17 0.60 10.09
N SER A 24 1.56 0.85 8.85
CA SER A 24 0.90 1.86 8.00
C SER A 24 -0.59 1.55 7.80
N TRP A 25 -0.96 0.27 7.62
CA TRP A 25 -2.37 -0.14 7.50
C TRP A 25 -3.18 0.15 8.76
N LYS A 26 -2.62 -0.11 9.95
CA LYS A 26 -3.31 0.17 11.22
C LYS A 26 -3.63 1.65 11.40
N GLU A 27 -2.70 2.53 11.03
CA GLU A 27 -2.94 3.98 11.03
C GLU A 27 -4.02 4.39 10.01
N MET A 28 -4.07 3.74 8.84
CA MET A 28 -5.16 3.94 7.89
C MET A 28 -6.52 3.50 8.45
N GLU A 29 -6.57 2.42 9.25
CA GLU A 29 -7.81 2.02 9.93
C GLU A 29 -8.25 3.05 10.97
N VAL A 30 -7.32 3.66 11.72
CA VAL A 30 -7.64 4.75 12.65
C VAL A 30 -8.27 5.93 11.90
N ALA A 31 -7.72 6.32 10.75
CA ALA A 31 -8.29 7.39 9.94
C ALA A 31 -9.72 7.07 9.42
N VAL A 32 -10.06 5.80 9.22
CA VAL A 32 -11.44 5.38 8.92
C VAL A 32 -12.33 5.48 10.15
N ARG A 33 -11.88 5.01 11.32
CA ARG A 33 -12.63 5.10 12.59
C ARG A 33 -12.89 6.57 12.99
N ASP A 34 -11.94 7.45 12.70
CA ASP A 34 -12.05 8.90 12.92
C ASP A 34 -12.98 9.60 11.91
N GLY A 35 -13.55 8.86 10.95
CA GLY A 35 -14.47 9.40 9.94
C GLY A 35 -13.80 10.27 8.87
N ARG A 36 -12.47 10.29 8.80
CA ARG A 36 -11.71 11.07 7.80
C ARG A 36 -11.66 10.37 6.45
N ILE A 37 -11.70 9.04 6.45
CA ILE A 37 -11.62 8.19 5.26
C ILE A 37 -12.82 7.24 5.25
N ARG A 38 -13.49 7.12 4.09
CA ARG A 38 -14.64 6.21 3.95
C ARG A 38 -14.24 4.75 3.80
N SER A 39 -13.18 4.50 3.03
CA SER A 39 -12.71 3.17 2.66
C SER A 39 -11.22 3.21 2.33
N ILE A 40 -10.53 2.12 2.61
CA ILE A 40 -9.10 1.94 2.37
C ILE A 40 -8.83 0.69 1.53
N GLY A 41 -7.74 0.70 0.78
CA GLY A 41 -7.37 -0.36 -0.16
C GLY A 41 -5.87 -0.42 -0.40
N LEU A 42 -5.45 -1.43 -1.16
CA LEU A 42 -4.05 -1.70 -1.50
C LEU A 42 -3.76 -1.33 -2.95
N SER A 43 -2.51 -0.98 -3.27
CA SER A 43 -2.08 -0.81 -4.65
C SER A 43 -0.70 -1.39 -4.89
N ASN A 44 -0.56 -2.19 -5.95
CA ASN A 44 0.67 -2.91 -6.31
C ASN A 44 1.16 -3.91 -5.25
N PHE A 45 0.25 -4.54 -4.50
CA PHE A 45 0.57 -5.61 -3.55
C PHE A 45 0.43 -6.97 -4.22
N ASN A 46 1.33 -7.90 -3.89
CA ASN A 46 1.23 -9.30 -4.31
C ASN A 46 0.38 -10.12 -3.32
N LYS A 47 0.09 -11.38 -3.67
CA LYS A 47 -0.80 -12.29 -2.89
C LYS A 47 -0.36 -12.46 -1.44
N ASP A 48 0.93 -12.66 -1.19
CA ASP A 48 1.44 -12.89 0.18
C ASP A 48 1.34 -11.64 1.04
N GLN A 49 1.64 -10.47 0.46
CA GLN A 49 1.48 -9.18 1.13
C GLN A 49 0.00 -8.89 1.44
N ILE A 50 -0.91 -9.18 0.50
CA ILE A 50 -2.36 -9.05 0.71
C ILE A 50 -2.81 -9.96 1.86
N ASN A 51 -2.41 -11.24 1.84
CA ASN A 51 -2.75 -12.18 2.90
C ASN A 51 -2.23 -11.72 4.27
N ARG A 52 -1.03 -11.13 4.31
CA ARG A 52 -0.47 -10.58 5.55
C ARG A 52 -1.30 -9.39 6.06
N VAL A 53 -1.68 -8.45 5.19
CA VAL A 53 -2.55 -7.32 5.58
C VAL A 53 -3.91 -7.84 6.05
N ILE A 54 -4.53 -8.76 5.32
CA ILE A 54 -5.81 -9.38 5.71
C ILE A 54 -5.67 -10.10 7.07
N GLY A 55 -4.59 -10.81 7.32
CA GLY A 55 -4.36 -11.50 8.59
C GLY A 55 -4.17 -10.58 9.80
N ASN A 56 -3.81 -9.31 9.58
CA ASN A 56 -3.49 -8.34 10.63
C ASN A 56 -4.43 -7.12 10.64
N SER A 57 -5.60 -7.20 9.99
CA SER A 57 -6.54 -6.08 9.84
C SER A 57 -7.90 -6.33 10.50
N ASP A 58 -8.42 -5.29 11.14
CA ASP A 58 -9.81 -5.21 11.57
C ASP A 58 -10.72 -4.78 10.40
N ILE A 59 -10.23 -3.86 9.56
CA ILE A 59 -10.93 -3.37 8.37
C ILE A 59 -10.25 -3.97 7.14
N LYS A 60 -10.94 -4.87 6.43
CA LYS A 60 -10.39 -5.53 5.24
C LYS A 60 -10.22 -4.53 4.08
N PRO A 61 -9.17 -4.67 3.25
CA PRO A 61 -9.01 -3.85 2.06
C PRO A 61 -10.22 -3.95 1.15
N ALA A 62 -10.80 -2.80 0.77
CA ALA A 62 -11.98 -2.77 -0.10
C ALA A 62 -11.63 -2.94 -1.58
N VAL A 63 -10.39 -2.58 -1.96
CA VAL A 63 -9.90 -2.59 -3.35
C VAL A 63 -8.43 -2.99 -3.36
N LEU A 64 -8.04 -3.70 -4.43
CA LEU A 64 -6.66 -3.85 -4.86
C LEU A 64 -6.49 -3.18 -6.24
N GLN A 65 -5.70 -2.11 -6.32
CA GLN A 65 -5.40 -1.42 -7.57
C GLN A 65 -4.06 -1.92 -8.13
N VAL A 66 -4.10 -2.58 -9.28
CA VAL A 66 -2.93 -3.12 -9.99
C VAL A 66 -2.96 -2.74 -11.47
N SER A 67 -1.79 -2.79 -12.11
CA SER A 67 -1.69 -2.58 -13.56
C SER A 67 -2.42 -3.68 -14.32
N CYS A 68 -3.54 -3.36 -14.95
CA CYS A 68 -4.33 -4.30 -15.74
C CYS A 68 -4.31 -3.87 -17.21
N LEU A 69 -3.48 -4.53 -18.02
CA LEU A 69 -3.32 -4.27 -19.45
C LEU A 69 -3.24 -5.61 -20.18
N LEU A 70 -3.54 -5.63 -21.48
CA LEU A 70 -3.56 -6.86 -22.31
C LEU A 70 -2.32 -7.76 -22.16
N PHE A 71 -1.14 -7.15 -21.96
CA PHE A 71 0.13 -7.84 -21.75
C PHE A 71 0.50 -8.02 -20.27
N ALA A 72 -0.07 -7.21 -19.36
CA ALA A 72 0.08 -7.32 -17.91
C ALA A 72 -1.08 -8.14 -17.34
N LYS A 73 -1.05 -9.42 -17.66
CA LYS A 73 -2.09 -10.40 -17.37
C LYS A 73 -2.08 -10.79 -15.87
N ASN A 74 -2.86 -10.11 -15.03
CA ASN A 74 -3.10 -10.48 -13.62
C ASN A 74 -4.19 -11.56 -13.49
N PHE A 75 -3.99 -12.73 -14.10
CA PHE A 75 -5.03 -13.78 -14.17
C PHE A 75 -5.29 -14.49 -12.83
N GLU A 76 -4.42 -14.29 -11.84
CA GLU A 76 -4.50 -14.91 -10.51
C GLU A 76 -4.67 -13.87 -9.39
N LEU A 77 -5.50 -12.85 -9.63
CA LEU A 77 -5.97 -12.02 -8.52
C LEU A 77 -6.77 -12.92 -7.55
N PRO A 78 -6.53 -12.82 -6.24
CA PRO A 78 -7.25 -13.59 -5.24
C PRO A 78 -8.75 -13.29 -5.22
#